data_AF-A0A952IZQ4-F1
#
_entry.id   AF-A0A952IZQ4-F1
#
_cell.length_a   1.000
_cell.length_b   1.000
_cell.length_c   1.000
_cell.angle_alpha   90.00
_cell.angle_beta   90.00
_cell.angle_gamma   90.00
#
_symmetry.space_group_name_H-M   'P 1'
#
loop_
_entity.id
_entity.type
_entity.pdbx_description
1 polymer ?
#
loop_
_entity_poly.entity_id
_entity_poly.type
_entity_poly.pdbx_seq_one_letter_code
_entity_poly.pdbx_strand_id
1 'polypeptide(L)'
;MSTRAFLLSIVLSTCLWAPPGYSQTREIVASAATPGLHALPEELEAFWAFTEGRRVRARELAQSVIDKNPNSYVAHTVLGEVEQIAEGNFPRAVYLLQRALTLFEIAHANQADTSNTWRWHSRILRKLAFAQGDMENHQEKLELLERYNQLYEPDLLAQRVWPLLKLGRYEDAREAARQGMASGNARQQQIALNALCAIAAEIDNPAEYYASCSRAVEHA
;
A
#
# COMPACT_ATOMS: atom_id res chain seq x y z
N MET A 1 6.61 79.83 15.93
CA MET A 1 7.42 79.25 17.01
C MET A 1 6.60 78.19 17.73
N SER A 2 7.14 76.97 17.78
CA SER A 2 6.83 75.86 18.70
C SER A 2 5.44 75.19 18.66
N THR A 3 5.34 74.21 17.77
CA THR A 3 4.48 73.02 17.85
C THR A 3 5.05 72.02 18.89
N ARG A 4 4.21 71.41 19.73
CA ARG A 4 4.54 70.16 20.45
C ARG A 4 3.56 69.07 20.03
N ALA A 5 4.14 67.96 19.60
CA ALA A 5 3.53 66.85 18.89
C ALA A 5 2.92 65.80 19.83
N PHE A 6 1.83 65.20 19.37
CA PHE A 6 1.22 63.98 19.87
C PHE A 6 2.13 62.77 19.64
N LEU A 7 2.33 61.94 20.66
CA LEU A 7 2.85 60.58 20.54
C LEU A 7 1.67 59.65 20.27
N LEU A 8 1.60 59.09 19.06
CA LEU A 8 0.71 58.00 18.69
C LEU A 8 1.59 56.86 18.17
N SER A 9 1.71 55.81 18.99
CA SER A 9 2.45 54.59 18.66
C SER A 9 1.72 53.82 17.55
N ILE A 10 2.32 53.78 16.36
CA ILE A 10 1.90 52.91 15.26
C ILE A 10 2.57 51.55 15.47
N VAL A 11 1.77 50.53 15.79
CA VAL A 11 2.21 49.13 15.69
C VAL A 11 2.12 48.73 14.22
N LEU A 12 3.27 48.65 13.54
CA LEU A 12 3.37 48.04 12.22
C LEU A 12 3.21 46.52 12.35
N SER A 13 2.00 46.01 12.08
CA SER A 13 1.81 44.62 11.70
C SER A 13 2.32 44.42 10.28
N THR A 14 3.54 43.90 10.16
CA THR A 14 4.06 43.38 8.89
C THR A 14 3.31 42.09 8.53
N CYS A 15 2.30 42.19 7.68
CA CYS A 15 1.78 41.04 6.95
C CYS A 15 2.89 40.54 5.99
N LEU A 16 3.60 39.47 6.39
CA LEU A 16 4.41 38.70 5.45
C LEU A 16 3.47 37.98 4.47
N TRP A 17 3.24 38.62 3.33
CA TRP A 17 2.65 38.01 2.16
C TRP A 17 3.68 37.07 1.54
N ALA A 18 3.56 35.76 1.79
CA ALA A 18 4.29 34.75 1.05
C ALA A 18 3.60 34.56 -0.31
N PRO A 19 4.30 34.70 -1.45
CA PRO A 19 3.68 34.49 -2.76
C PRO A 19 3.27 33.02 -2.93
N PRO A 20 2.07 32.74 -3.47
CA PRO A 20 1.64 31.37 -3.78
C PRO A 20 2.37 30.90 -5.04
N GLY A 21 3.52 30.25 -4.86
CA GLY A 21 4.27 29.75 -6.04
C GLY A 21 5.53 28.96 -5.75
N TYR A 22 5.88 28.72 -4.48
CA TYR A 22 7.15 28.08 -4.12
C TYR A 22 7.01 26.62 -3.64
N SER A 23 5.81 26.15 -3.26
CA SER A 23 5.60 24.75 -2.82
C SER A 23 5.22 23.81 -3.97
N GLN A 24 4.32 24.23 -4.86
CA GLN A 24 3.83 23.39 -5.97
C GLN A 24 4.94 22.91 -6.90
N THR A 25 5.92 23.77 -7.20
CA THR A 25 7.00 23.46 -8.14
C THR A 25 8.00 22.42 -7.62
N ARG A 26 8.11 22.26 -6.29
CA ARG A 26 9.00 21.24 -5.68
C ARG A 26 8.35 19.86 -5.61
N GLU A 27 7.04 19.78 -5.38
CA GLU A 27 6.28 18.52 -5.41
C GLU A 27 6.11 17.98 -6.83
N ILE A 28 5.87 18.84 -7.82
CA ILE A 28 5.69 18.45 -9.23
C ILE A 28 6.98 17.83 -9.79
N VAL A 29 8.15 18.37 -9.46
CA VAL A 29 9.46 17.89 -9.96
C VAL A 29 9.93 16.63 -9.22
N ALA A 30 9.56 16.42 -7.95
CA ALA A 30 9.91 15.21 -7.21
C ALA A 30 9.10 13.98 -7.64
N SER A 31 7.86 14.18 -8.13
CA SER A 31 6.99 13.09 -8.60
C SER A 31 7.50 12.40 -9.89
N ALA A 32 8.30 13.10 -10.70
CA ALA A 32 8.80 12.63 -12.00
C ALA A 32 9.98 11.64 -11.95
N ALA A 33 10.53 11.29 -10.77
CA ALA A 33 11.80 10.54 -10.71
C ALA A 33 11.88 9.37 -9.70
N THR A 34 10.75 8.80 -9.26
CA THR A 34 10.83 7.54 -8.48
C THR A 34 10.93 6.35 -9.43
N PRO A 35 12.05 5.59 -9.45
CA PRO A 35 12.22 4.48 -10.37
C PRO A 35 11.10 3.46 -10.22
N GLY A 36 10.48 3.05 -11.34
CA GLY A 36 9.40 2.07 -11.35
C GLY A 36 8.00 2.62 -11.03
N LEU A 37 7.86 3.91 -10.70
CA LEU A 37 6.59 4.55 -10.34
C LEU A 37 6.12 5.59 -11.39
N HIS A 38 6.50 5.42 -12.66
CA HIS A 38 6.10 6.35 -13.71
C HIS A 38 4.58 6.35 -13.89
N ALA A 39 3.96 7.53 -13.91
CA ALA A 39 2.53 7.77 -14.02
C ALA A 39 2.28 9.24 -14.38
N LEU A 40 1.05 9.58 -14.77
CA LEU A 40 0.64 10.96 -15.03
C LEU A 40 0.66 11.80 -13.73
N PRO A 41 0.91 13.12 -13.79
CA PRO A 41 0.96 13.97 -12.60
C PRO A 41 -0.30 13.89 -11.72
N GLU A 42 -1.49 13.86 -12.33
CA GLU A 42 -2.77 13.75 -11.62
C GLU A 42 -2.98 12.37 -10.97
N GLU A 43 -2.43 11.31 -11.56
CA GLU A 43 -2.42 9.97 -10.98
C GLU A 43 -1.50 9.92 -9.75
N LEU A 44 -0.33 10.56 -9.86
CA LEU A 44 0.62 10.69 -8.76
C LEU A 44 0.08 11.56 -7.63
N GLU A 45 -0.67 12.64 -7.93
CA GLU A 45 -1.33 13.45 -6.89
C GLU A 45 -2.31 12.59 -6.07
N ALA A 46 -3.12 11.76 -6.73
CA ALA A 46 -4.03 10.84 -6.06
C ALA A 46 -3.27 9.83 -5.18
N PHE A 47 -2.19 9.27 -5.71
CA PHE A 47 -1.33 8.32 -5.00
C PHE A 47 -0.68 8.94 -3.76
N TRP A 48 -0.09 10.13 -3.88
CA TRP A 48 0.57 10.80 -2.76
C TRP A 48 -0.42 11.22 -1.68
N ALA A 49 -1.61 11.71 -2.07
CA ALA A 49 -2.70 11.94 -1.13
C ALA A 49 -3.05 10.68 -0.33
N PHE A 50 -3.08 9.50 -0.97
CA PHE A 50 -3.31 8.24 -0.28
C PHE A 50 -2.17 7.89 0.69
N THR A 51 -0.91 7.97 0.25
CA THR A 51 0.25 7.61 1.08
C THR A 51 0.41 8.53 2.29
N GLU A 52 -0.01 9.78 2.17
CA GLU A 52 0.02 10.78 3.23
C GLU A 52 -1.22 10.71 4.14
N GLY A 53 -2.07 9.68 3.98
CA GLY A 53 -3.23 9.44 4.83
C GLY A 53 -4.44 10.33 4.55
N ARG A 54 -4.40 11.19 3.52
CA ARG A 54 -5.54 12.01 3.10
C ARG A 54 -6.54 11.20 2.28
N ARG A 55 -7.21 10.23 2.93
CA ARG A 55 -8.06 9.22 2.27
C ARG A 55 -9.20 9.83 1.44
N VAL A 56 -9.93 10.80 1.99
CA VAL A 56 -11.04 11.48 1.28
C VAL A 56 -10.52 12.17 0.02
N ARG A 57 -9.41 12.91 0.14
CA ARG A 57 -8.78 13.59 -1.02
C ARG A 57 -8.30 12.60 -2.07
N ALA A 58 -7.66 11.50 -1.64
CA ALA A 58 -7.20 10.45 -2.55
C ALA A 58 -8.37 9.84 -3.34
N ARG A 59 -9.51 9.61 -2.69
CA ARG A 59 -10.74 9.11 -3.31
C ARG A 59 -11.23 10.04 -4.42
N GLU A 60 -11.40 11.33 -4.09
CA GLU A 60 -11.90 12.34 -5.02
C GLU A 60 -10.97 12.51 -6.22
N LEU A 61 -9.65 12.54 -5.97
CA LEU A 61 -8.64 12.63 -7.01
C LEU A 61 -8.65 11.42 -7.93
N ALA A 62 -8.60 10.21 -7.36
CA ALA A 62 -8.62 8.98 -8.16
C ALA A 62 -9.91 8.86 -8.99
N GLN A 63 -11.07 9.20 -8.41
CA GLN A 63 -12.34 9.20 -9.14
C GLN A 63 -12.32 10.22 -10.28
N SER A 64 -11.85 11.45 -10.04
CA SER A 64 -11.71 12.47 -11.09
C SER A 64 -10.78 12.01 -12.23
N VAL A 65 -9.72 11.26 -11.92
CA VAL A 65 -8.85 10.69 -12.98
C VAL A 65 -9.60 9.62 -13.76
N ILE A 66 -10.32 8.71 -13.10
CA ILE A 66 -11.11 7.66 -13.77
C ILE A 66 -12.20 8.27 -14.68
N ASP A 67 -12.88 9.32 -14.22
CA ASP A 67 -13.93 10.00 -14.99
C ASP A 67 -13.39 10.60 -16.31
N LYS A 68 -12.12 11.05 -16.31
CA LYS A 68 -11.43 11.60 -17.48
C LYS A 68 -10.72 10.54 -18.31
N ASN A 69 -10.16 9.53 -17.66
CA ASN A 69 -9.40 8.44 -18.24
C ASN A 69 -9.78 7.10 -17.57
N PRO A 70 -10.83 6.43 -18.08
CA PRO A 70 -11.29 5.15 -17.55
C PRO A 70 -10.28 3.99 -17.67
N ASN A 71 -9.15 4.21 -18.36
CA ASN A 71 -8.10 3.21 -18.56
C ASN A 71 -6.87 3.45 -17.66
N SER A 72 -6.92 4.42 -16.75
CA SER A 72 -5.86 4.66 -15.77
C SER A 72 -5.75 3.51 -14.76
N TYR A 73 -4.81 2.59 -14.95
CA TYR A 73 -4.57 1.53 -13.97
C TYR A 73 -4.09 2.09 -12.62
N VAL A 74 -3.40 3.24 -12.62
CA VAL A 74 -2.94 3.90 -11.39
C VAL A 74 -4.11 4.41 -10.57
N ALA A 75 -5.05 5.13 -11.20
CA ALA A 75 -6.22 5.65 -10.49
C ALA A 75 -7.12 4.52 -9.96
N HIS A 76 -7.30 3.44 -10.73
CA HIS A 76 -8.00 2.24 -10.24
C HIS A 76 -7.27 1.60 -9.05
N THR A 77 -5.94 1.55 -9.08
CA THR A 77 -5.13 1.05 -7.95
C THR A 77 -5.37 1.89 -6.71
N VAL A 78 -5.25 3.22 -6.82
CA VAL A 78 -5.44 4.14 -5.69
C VAL A 78 -6.85 4.04 -5.12
N LEU A 79 -7.87 4.05 -5.98
CA LEU A 79 -9.26 3.95 -5.53
C LEU A 79 -9.52 2.59 -4.87
N GLY A 80 -9.01 1.49 -5.42
CA GLY A 80 -9.14 0.16 -4.82
C GLY A 80 -8.53 0.08 -3.42
N GLU A 81 -7.39 0.74 -3.20
CA GLU A 81 -6.79 0.80 -1.87
C GLU A 81 -7.55 1.72 -0.90
N VAL A 82 -8.18 2.79 -1.38
CA VAL A 82 -9.08 3.63 -0.56
C VAL A 82 -10.26 2.80 -0.09
N GLU A 83 -10.93 2.08 -1.00
CA GLU A 83 -12.08 1.23 -0.69
C GLU A 83 -11.69 0.16 0.34
N GLN A 84 -10.51 -0.46 0.19
CA GLN A 84 -10.00 -1.46 1.12
C GLN A 84 -9.72 -0.87 2.50
N ILE A 85 -8.90 0.18 2.58
CA ILE A 85 -8.29 0.62 3.84
C ILE A 85 -9.12 1.68 4.58
N ALA A 86 -9.79 2.56 3.85
CA ALA A 86 -10.53 3.66 4.46
C ALA A 86 -12.02 3.33 4.62
N GLU A 87 -12.60 2.59 3.68
CA GLU A 87 -14.05 2.35 3.65
C GLU A 87 -14.43 0.91 4.04
N GLY A 88 -13.47 -0.02 4.10
CA GLY A 88 -13.74 -1.44 4.39
C GLY A 88 -14.61 -2.13 3.33
N ASN A 89 -14.67 -1.57 2.12
CA ASN A 89 -15.48 -2.05 1.01
C ASN A 89 -14.68 -3.04 0.15
N PHE A 90 -14.43 -4.22 0.71
CA PHE A 90 -13.56 -5.23 0.09
C PHE A 90 -14.04 -5.72 -1.28
N PRO A 91 -15.35 -5.95 -1.56
CA PRO A 91 -15.79 -6.33 -2.90
C PRO A 91 -15.44 -5.28 -3.96
N ARG A 92 -15.62 -4.00 -3.64
CA ARG A 92 -15.29 -2.90 -4.54
C ARG A 92 -13.78 -2.74 -4.70
N ALA A 93 -13.02 -2.93 -3.64
CA ALA A 93 -11.56 -2.95 -3.70
C ALA A 93 -11.05 -4.04 -4.66
N VAL A 94 -11.55 -5.27 -4.53
CA VAL A 94 -11.20 -6.39 -5.42
C VAL A 94 -11.54 -6.05 -6.88
N TYR A 95 -12.74 -5.55 -7.15
CA TYR A 95 -13.15 -5.15 -8.50
C TYR A 95 -12.19 -4.12 -9.12
N LEU A 96 -11.87 -3.05 -8.38
CA LEU A 96 -11.00 -1.98 -8.86
C LEU A 96 -9.55 -2.45 -9.06
N LEU A 97 -9.03 -3.29 -8.16
CA LEU A 97 -7.67 -3.81 -8.24
C LEU A 97 -7.52 -4.87 -9.36
N GLN A 98 -8.55 -5.67 -9.62
CA GLN A 98 -8.60 -6.54 -10.80
C GLN A 98 -8.62 -5.70 -12.09
N ARG A 99 -9.45 -4.66 -12.13
CA ARG A 99 -9.49 -3.73 -13.27
C ARG A 99 -8.14 -3.06 -13.49
N ALA A 100 -7.45 -2.64 -12.43
CA ALA A 100 -6.11 -2.10 -12.50
C ALA A 100 -5.10 -3.11 -13.08
N LEU A 101 -5.14 -4.37 -12.63
CA LEU A 101 -4.26 -5.43 -13.15
C LEU A 101 -4.48 -5.65 -14.65
N THR A 102 -5.73 -5.83 -15.08
CA THR A 102 -6.06 -5.99 -16.50
C THR A 102 -5.61 -4.80 -17.34
N LEU A 103 -5.85 -3.57 -16.87
CA LEU A 103 -5.43 -2.37 -17.57
C LEU A 103 -3.90 -2.24 -17.65
N PHE A 104 -3.19 -2.60 -16.58
CA PHE A 104 -1.73 -2.63 -16.57
C PHE A 104 -1.21 -3.64 -17.61
N GLU A 105 -1.74 -4.86 -17.61
CA GLU A 105 -1.34 -5.93 -18.53
C GLU A 105 -1.61 -5.54 -19.99
N ILE A 106 -2.78 -4.96 -20.28
CA ILE A 106 -3.10 -4.46 -21.63
C ILE A 106 -2.11 -3.37 -22.06
N ALA A 107 -1.81 -2.40 -21.18
CA ALA A 107 -0.91 -1.29 -21.50
C ALA A 107 0.54 -1.75 -21.77
N HIS A 108 0.95 -2.88 -21.20
CA HIS A 108 2.33 -3.37 -21.27
C HIS A 108 2.49 -4.70 -22.04
N ALA A 109 1.42 -5.24 -22.64
CA ALA A 109 1.45 -6.53 -23.35
C ALA A 109 2.51 -6.60 -24.48
N ASN A 110 2.87 -5.46 -25.08
CA ASN A 110 3.86 -5.35 -26.16
C ASN A 110 5.16 -4.65 -25.71
N GLN A 111 5.31 -4.33 -24.43
CA GLN A 111 6.50 -3.64 -23.92
C GLN A 111 7.47 -4.67 -23.36
N ALA A 112 8.64 -4.78 -23.99
CA ALA A 112 9.72 -5.64 -23.50
C ALA A 112 10.30 -5.14 -22.16
N ASP A 113 10.08 -3.87 -21.82
CA ASP A 113 10.62 -3.24 -20.63
C ASP A 113 9.53 -2.58 -19.79
N THR A 114 9.33 -3.09 -18.57
CA THR A 114 8.47 -2.49 -17.53
C THR A 114 9.30 -1.80 -16.44
N SER A 115 10.59 -1.54 -16.68
CA SER A 115 11.54 -0.98 -15.71
C SER A 115 11.12 0.36 -15.10
N ASN A 116 10.27 1.13 -15.78
CA ASN A 116 9.76 2.41 -15.28
C ASN A 116 8.39 2.30 -14.59
N THR A 117 7.67 1.18 -14.69
CA THR A 117 6.32 0.97 -14.11
C THR A 117 6.19 -0.26 -13.22
N TRP A 118 7.26 -1.02 -13.00
CA TRP A 118 7.24 -2.27 -12.23
C TRP A 118 6.68 -2.13 -10.81
N ARG A 119 6.80 -0.94 -10.17
CA ARG A 119 6.25 -0.71 -8.83
C ARG A 119 4.73 -0.68 -8.85
N TRP A 120 4.10 -0.29 -9.96
CA TRP A 120 2.66 -0.36 -10.09
C TRP A 120 2.17 -1.80 -10.17
N HIS A 121 2.80 -2.62 -11.01
CA HIS A 121 2.42 -4.03 -11.12
C HIS A 121 2.64 -4.80 -9.80
N SER A 122 3.81 -4.63 -9.18
CA SER A 122 4.09 -5.28 -7.88
C SER A 122 3.11 -4.83 -6.80
N ARG A 123 2.74 -3.54 -6.80
CA ARG A 123 1.73 -3.00 -5.89
C ARG A 123 0.34 -3.57 -6.17
N ILE A 124 -0.09 -3.61 -7.42
CA ILE A 124 -1.41 -4.14 -7.81
C ILE A 124 -1.53 -5.60 -7.38
N LEU A 125 -0.57 -6.46 -7.72
CA LEU A 125 -0.58 -7.88 -7.34
C LEU A 125 -0.67 -8.03 -5.83
N ARG A 126 0.20 -7.32 -5.10
CA ARG A 126 0.23 -7.38 -3.64
C ARG A 126 -1.09 -6.91 -3.04
N LYS A 127 -1.63 -5.78 -3.50
CA LYS A 127 -2.87 -5.21 -2.95
C LYS A 127 -4.09 -6.04 -3.27
N LEU A 128 -4.17 -6.57 -4.48
CA LEU A 128 -5.21 -7.51 -4.86
C LEU A 128 -5.14 -8.79 -4.01
N ALA A 129 -3.95 -9.32 -3.74
CA ALA A 129 -3.78 -10.48 -2.86
C ALA A 129 -4.33 -10.21 -1.44
N PHE A 130 -4.04 -9.03 -0.87
CA PHE A 130 -4.58 -8.65 0.44
C PHE A 130 -6.10 -8.47 0.39
N ALA A 131 -6.65 -7.79 -0.62
CA ALA A 131 -8.09 -7.57 -0.75
C ALA A 131 -8.86 -8.90 -0.96
N GLN A 132 -8.30 -9.85 -1.70
CA GLN A 132 -8.85 -11.21 -1.80
C GLN A 132 -8.80 -11.93 -0.44
N GLY A 133 -7.73 -11.74 0.32
CA GLY A 133 -7.63 -12.24 1.70
C GLY A 133 -8.73 -11.68 2.61
N ASP A 134 -9.01 -10.37 2.53
CA ASP A 134 -10.07 -9.71 3.32
C ASP A 134 -11.48 -10.21 2.93
N MET A 135 -11.63 -10.75 1.72
CA MET A 135 -12.84 -11.43 1.23
C MET A 135 -12.88 -12.93 1.54
N GLU A 136 -11.91 -13.45 2.30
CA GLU A 136 -11.72 -14.88 2.58
C GLU A 136 -11.50 -15.75 1.32
N ASN A 137 -11.13 -15.13 0.19
CA ASN A 137 -10.74 -15.80 -1.07
C ASN A 137 -9.27 -16.25 -0.98
N HIS A 138 -9.01 -17.22 -0.10
CA HIS A 138 -7.65 -17.60 0.30
C HIS A 138 -6.84 -18.27 -0.81
N GLN A 139 -7.50 -19.02 -1.70
CA GLN A 139 -6.84 -19.68 -2.82
C GLN A 139 -6.34 -18.64 -3.83
N GLU A 140 -7.19 -17.68 -4.19
CA GLU A 140 -6.86 -16.55 -5.06
C GLU A 140 -5.73 -15.69 -4.47
N LYS A 141 -5.77 -15.45 -3.15
CA LYS A 141 -4.66 -14.78 -2.46
C LYS A 141 -3.34 -15.53 -2.63
N LEU A 142 -3.32 -16.86 -2.45
CA LEU A 142 -2.11 -17.66 -2.60
C LEU A 142 -1.55 -17.60 -4.02
N GLU A 143 -2.41 -17.68 -5.04
CA GLU A 143 -2.01 -17.58 -6.45
C GLU A 143 -1.40 -16.21 -6.78
N LEU A 144 -1.97 -15.13 -6.25
CA LEU A 144 -1.45 -13.79 -6.45
C LEU A 144 -0.12 -13.56 -5.71
N LEU A 145 0.05 -14.12 -4.50
CA LEU A 145 1.32 -14.08 -3.78
C LEU A 145 2.41 -14.86 -4.52
N GLU A 146 2.08 -16.03 -5.07
CA GLU A 146 3.01 -16.82 -5.88
C GLU A 146 3.43 -16.04 -7.13
N ARG A 147 2.46 -15.46 -7.86
CA ARG A 147 2.74 -14.61 -9.02
C ARG A 147 3.61 -13.40 -8.65
N TYR A 148 3.41 -12.80 -7.48
CA TYR A 148 4.27 -11.72 -7.00
C TYR A 148 5.71 -12.21 -6.80
N ASN A 149 5.90 -13.32 -6.08
CA ASN A 149 7.23 -13.86 -5.73
C ASN A 149 8.03 -14.28 -6.98
N GLN A 150 7.34 -14.79 -8.01
CA GLN A 150 8.00 -15.12 -9.29
C GLN A 150 8.58 -13.90 -10.02
N LEU A 151 8.08 -12.69 -9.72
CA LEU A 151 8.40 -11.47 -10.48
C LEU A 151 9.15 -10.42 -9.66
N TYR A 152 9.02 -10.45 -8.34
CA TYR A 152 9.39 -9.33 -7.48
C TYR A 152 10.04 -9.78 -6.18
N GLU A 153 11.08 -9.04 -5.82
CA GLU A 153 11.75 -9.13 -4.53
C GLU A 153 11.36 -7.95 -3.61
N PRO A 154 11.39 -8.13 -2.28
CA PRO A 154 11.56 -9.41 -1.60
C PRO A 154 10.30 -10.27 -1.70
N ASP A 155 10.47 -11.59 -1.72
CA ASP A 155 9.36 -12.54 -1.63
C ASP A 155 8.45 -12.26 -0.42
N LEU A 156 7.16 -12.60 -0.58
CA LEU A 156 6.08 -12.49 0.41
C LEU A 156 5.80 -13.82 1.14
N LEU A 157 6.85 -14.56 1.53
CA LEU A 157 6.77 -15.94 2.06
C LEU A 157 5.80 -16.12 3.25
N ALA A 158 5.98 -15.38 4.35
CA ALA A 158 5.14 -15.49 5.55
C ALA A 158 3.71 -14.96 5.34
N GLN A 159 3.44 -14.19 4.28
CA GLN A 159 2.07 -13.74 3.98
C GLN A 159 1.17 -14.88 3.50
N ARG A 160 1.75 -16.04 3.14
CA ARG A 160 1.03 -17.26 2.81
C ARG A 160 0.46 -17.97 4.03
N VAL A 161 0.96 -17.67 5.24
CA VAL A 161 0.59 -18.42 6.45
C VAL A 161 -0.89 -18.30 6.76
N TRP A 162 -1.44 -17.07 6.79
CA TRP A 162 -2.86 -16.85 7.09
C TRP A 162 -3.83 -17.55 6.13
N PRO A 163 -3.73 -17.39 4.79
CA PRO A 163 -4.63 -18.10 3.89
C PRO A 163 -4.48 -19.63 3.99
N LEU A 164 -3.27 -20.17 4.21
CA LEU A 164 -3.07 -21.61 4.42
C LEU A 164 -3.73 -22.09 5.71
N LEU A 165 -3.59 -21.32 6.79
CA LEU A 165 -4.24 -21.58 8.08
C LEU A 165 -5.76 -21.65 7.92
N LYS A 166 -6.37 -20.68 7.25
CA LYS A 166 -7.83 -20.63 7.02
C LYS A 166 -8.35 -21.72 6.07
N LEU A 167 -7.48 -22.29 5.24
CA LEU A 167 -7.78 -23.47 4.43
C LEU A 167 -7.55 -24.80 5.18
N GLY A 168 -7.18 -24.77 6.47
CA GLY A 168 -6.88 -25.96 7.28
C GLY A 168 -5.56 -26.66 6.88
N ARG A 169 -4.71 -26.00 6.08
CA ARG A 169 -3.43 -26.53 5.60
C ARG A 169 -2.31 -26.20 6.60
N TYR A 170 -2.44 -26.71 7.82
CA TYR A 170 -1.58 -26.32 8.95
C TYR A 170 -0.09 -26.60 8.74
N GLU A 171 0.28 -27.73 8.12
CA GLU A 171 1.69 -28.03 7.83
C GLU A 171 2.29 -27.11 6.76
N ASP A 172 1.53 -26.81 5.71
CA ASP A 172 1.95 -25.83 4.71
C ASP A 172 2.08 -24.43 5.33
N ALA A 173 1.18 -24.07 6.25
CA ALA A 173 1.23 -22.82 6.99
C ALA A 173 2.49 -22.74 7.88
N ARG A 174 2.84 -23.83 8.58
CA ARG A 174 4.10 -23.94 9.33
C ARG A 174 5.31 -23.80 8.42
N GLU A 175 5.30 -24.44 7.27
CA GLU A 175 6.40 -24.37 6.32
C GLU A 175 6.58 -22.95 5.76
N ALA A 176 5.50 -22.27 5.39
CA ALA A 176 5.55 -20.86 4.99
C ALA A 176 6.10 -19.95 6.11
N ALA A 177 5.78 -20.25 7.39
CA ALA A 177 6.36 -19.52 8.52
C ALA A 177 7.87 -19.80 8.66
N ARG A 178 8.32 -21.05 8.51
CA ARG A 178 9.76 -21.38 8.53
C ARG A 178 10.52 -20.67 7.41
N GLN A 179 9.96 -20.63 6.21
CA GLN A 179 10.50 -19.89 5.07
C GLN A 179 10.58 -18.38 5.37
N GLY A 180 9.52 -17.81 5.95
CA GLY A 180 9.52 -16.43 6.45
C GLY A 180 10.65 -16.15 7.44
N MET A 181 10.83 -17.03 8.43
CA MET A 181 11.91 -16.92 9.41
C MET A 181 13.31 -16.96 8.78
N ALA A 182 13.50 -17.86 7.81
CA ALA A 182 14.79 -18.08 7.14
C ALA A 182 15.14 -16.99 6.10
N SER A 183 14.17 -16.16 5.70
CA SER A 183 14.35 -15.15 4.63
C SER A 183 15.36 -14.03 4.95
N GLY A 184 15.74 -13.86 6.22
CA GLY A 184 16.55 -12.71 6.66
C GLY A 184 15.83 -11.36 6.61
N ASN A 185 14.56 -11.31 6.20
CA ASN A 185 13.74 -10.10 6.17
C ASN A 185 13.02 -9.93 7.52
N ALA A 186 13.34 -8.86 8.25
CA ALA A 186 12.77 -8.60 9.58
C ALA A 186 11.23 -8.60 9.60
N ARG A 187 10.59 -8.06 8.56
CA ARG A 187 9.13 -8.05 8.46
C ARG A 187 8.57 -9.47 8.26
N GLN A 188 9.21 -10.29 7.44
CA GLN A 188 8.82 -11.69 7.25
C GLN A 188 8.98 -12.49 8.55
N GLN A 189 10.08 -12.28 9.27
CA GLN A 189 10.35 -12.91 10.56
C GLN A 189 9.28 -12.55 11.59
N GLN A 190 8.93 -11.27 11.70
CA GLN A 190 7.86 -10.81 12.59
C GLN A 190 6.51 -11.46 12.25
N ILE A 191 6.13 -11.49 10.95
CA ILE A 191 4.88 -12.12 10.51
C ILE A 191 4.89 -13.62 10.83
N ALA A 192 5.99 -14.31 10.55
CA ALA A 192 6.13 -15.74 10.79
C ALA A 192 6.01 -16.10 12.28
N LEU A 193 6.66 -15.35 13.17
CA LEU A 193 6.56 -15.58 14.62
C LEU A 193 5.13 -15.41 15.13
N ASN A 194 4.47 -14.31 14.73
CA ASN A 194 3.07 -14.09 15.08
C ASN A 194 2.17 -15.22 14.52
N ALA A 195 2.43 -15.65 13.30
CA ALA A 195 1.61 -16.68 12.67
C ALA A 195 1.79 -18.08 13.30
N LEU A 196 2.98 -18.43 13.82
CA LEU A 196 3.18 -19.67 14.58
C LEU A 196 2.34 -19.71 15.87
N CYS A 197 2.23 -18.57 16.57
CA CYS A 197 1.32 -18.42 17.70
C CYS A 197 -0.15 -18.68 17.27
N ALA A 198 -0.58 -18.11 16.14
CA ALA A 198 -1.93 -18.33 15.62
C ALA A 198 -2.18 -19.79 15.18
N ILE A 199 -1.22 -20.43 14.52
CA ILE A 199 -1.33 -21.84 14.12
C ILE A 199 -1.53 -22.73 15.36
N ALA A 200 -0.70 -22.55 16.39
CA ALA A 200 -0.76 -23.35 17.60
C ALA A 200 -2.09 -23.22 18.36
N ALA A 201 -2.70 -22.02 18.33
CA ALA A 201 -4.04 -21.79 18.88
C ALA A 201 -5.11 -22.55 18.10
N GLU A 202 -5.08 -22.49 16.76
CA GLU A 202 -6.11 -23.10 15.90
C GLU A 202 -6.11 -24.64 15.96
N ILE A 203 -4.98 -25.26 16.34
CA ILE A 203 -4.87 -26.72 16.51
C ILE A 203 -4.99 -27.20 17.96
N ASP A 204 -5.35 -26.31 18.89
CA ASP A 204 -5.49 -26.58 20.32
C ASP A 204 -4.24 -27.21 20.97
N ASN A 205 -3.05 -26.66 20.65
CA ASN A 205 -1.77 -27.09 21.23
C ASN A 205 -1.25 -26.05 22.24
N PRO A 206 -1.64 -26.12 23.53
CA PRO A 206 -1.32 -25.08 24.52
C PRO A 206 0.18 -24.95 24.81
N ALA A 207 0.95 -26.03 24.69
CA ALA A 207 2.39 -26.02 24.91
C ALA A 207 3.12 -25.26 23.79
N GLU A 208 2.79 -25.56 22.52
CA GLU A 208 3.33 -24.86 21.36
C GLU A 208 2.83 -23.41 21.29
N TYR A 209 1.59 -23.16 21.71
CA TYR A 209 1.02 -21.82 21.81
C TYR A 209 1.83 -20.94 22.75
N TYR A 210 2.01 -21.36 24.01
CA TYR A 210 2.79 -20.58 24.97
C TYR A 210 4.20 -20.29 24.45
N ALA A 211 4.91 -21.32 23.97
CA ALA A 211 6.27 -21.17 23.45
C ALA A 211 6.34 -20.23 22.22
N SER A 212 5.40 -20.34 21.28
CA SER A 212 5.41 -19.54 20.05
C SER A 212 5.03 -18.08 20.31
N CYS A 213 4.01 -17.85 21.12
CA CYS A 213 3.55 -16.50 21.44
C CYS A 213 4.58 -15.74 22.30
N SER A 214 5.25 -16.40 23.26
CA SER A 214 6.35 -15.77 24.01
C SER A 214 7.46 -15.29 23.08
N ARG A 215 7.89 -16.14 22.13
CA ARG A 215 8.91 -15.76 21.13
C ARG A 215 8.46 -14.61 20.24
N ALA A 216 7.18 -14.54 19.88
CA ALA A 216 6.64 -13.46 19.08
C ALA A 216 6.66 -12.13 19.84
N VAL A 217 6.31 -12.13 21.13
CA VAL A 217 6.34 -10.94 22.00
C VAL A 217 7.77 -10.48 22.25
N GLU A 218 8.71 -11.39 22.50
CA GLU A 218 10.13 -11.07 22.74
C GLU A 218 10.83 -10.47 21.51
N HIS A 219 10.27 -10.68 20.31
CA HIS A 219 10.80 -10.16 19.05
C HIS A 219 10.17 -8.82 18.63
N ALA A 220 9.04 -8.43 19.22
CA ALA A 220 8.26 -7.24 18.84
C ALA A 220 8.91 -5.93 19.28
#